data_AF-A0A4S2JLN3-F1
#
_entry.id   AF-A0A4S2JLN3-F1
#
_cell.length_a   1.000
_cell.length_b   1.000
_cell.length_c   1.000
_cell.angle_alpha   90.00
_cell.angle_beta   90.00
_cell.angle_gamma   90.00
#
_symmetry.space_group_name_H-M   'P 1'
#
loop_
_entity.id
_entity.type
_entity.pdbx_description
1 polymer ?
#
loop_
_entity_poly.entity_id
_entity_poly.type
_entity_poly.pdbx_seq_one_letter_code
_entity_poly.pdbx_strand_id
1 'polypeptide(L)'
;MTVENEKADEGKRNENGAGGGAAADNGDLWGSDMYPERRGAKLKRNWWKWLIGAQGRESIDKNKCEDNVYRCIKKSPIIKLMMGALKSSGCEIDIRRHISCEVCNPIVTGGYDSEFNQIVVCQNSASSESMVRGVLLHEMIHMFDYCQNKLDVKNIDHLACTEIRAANLAHCSFMSSFVQGDSSFINVKATHQNCVKRKAKMSVMAVHKVSEEVADAAIERVFTKCYNDLEPIGRRIRRNSLDMPRAYAEGHLYGYEM
;
A
#
# COMPACT_ATOMS: atom_id res chain seq x y z
N MET A 1 46.93 -51.32 34.12
CA MET A 1 46.43 -49.95 34.32
C MET A 1 45.16 -49.82 33.53
N THR A 2 44.06 -49.57 34.25
CA THR A 2 42.67 -49.25 33.81
C THR A 2 42.01 -50.32 32.91
N VAL A 3 40.83 -50.84 33.21
CA VAL A 3 39.57 -50.12 33.45
C VAL A 3 38.66 -50.96 34.37
N GLU A 4 38.12 -50.34 35.42
CA GLU A 4 37.07 -50.88 36.28
C GLU A 4 35.67 -50.49 35.77
N ASN A 5 34.77 -51.49 35.83
CA ASN A 5 33.41 -51.52 36.39
C ASN A 5 32.38 -50.45 35.99
N GLU A 6 31.07 -50.70 35.99
CA GLU A 6 30.18 -51.88 35.95
C GLU A 6 28.79 -51.27 35.65
N LYS A 7 27.89 -52.07 35.10
CA LYS A 7 26.49 -51.70 34.79
C LYS A 7 25.58 -51.97 36.00
N ALA A 8 24.54 -51.16 36.14
CA ALA A 8 23.15 -51.55 36.47
C ALA A 8 22.25 -50.32 36.20
N ASP A 9 21.26 -50.40 35.30
CA ASP A 9 19.85 -50.82 35.55
C ASP A 9 19.10 -49.74 36.37
N GLU A 10 17.88 -49.28 36.13
CA GLU A 10 16.65 -49.84 35.56
C GLU A 10 15.69 -48.62 35.43
N GLY A 11 14.86 -48.48 34.40
CA GLY A 11 14.04 -47.27 34.18
C GLY A 11 12.55 -47.54 33.90
N LYS A 12 11.69 -47.25 34.89
CA LYS A 12 10.21 -47.37 34.83
C LYS A 12 9.50 -46.00 34.84
N ARG A 13 8.58 -45.83 33.87
CA ARG A 13 7.17 -45.34 33.96
C ARG A 13 6.81 -43.83 34.03
N ASN A 14 5.99 -43.45 33.02
CA ASN A 14 4.85 -42.49 32.88
C ASN A 14 4.73 -41.21 33.75
N GLU A 15 4.38 -40.06 33.15
CA GLU A 15 3.02 -39.47 33.06
C GLU A 15 3.01 -38.04 32.47
N ASN A 16 1.80 -37.56 32.16
CA ASN A 16 1.39 -36.44 31.33
C ASN A 16 1.77 -35.03 31.81
N GLY A 17 2.00 -34.14 30.82
CA GLY A 17 1.23 -32.90 30.60
C GLY A 17 1.22 -31.80 31.66
N ALA A 18 1.95 -30.71 31.39
CA ALA A 18 1.50 -29.32 31.57
C ALA A 18 2.60 -28.37 31.06
N GLY A 19 2.26 -27.49 30.12
CA GLY A 19 3.21 -26.51 29.58
C GLY A 19 2.53 -25.62 28.55
N GLY A 20 1.47 -24.93 28.96
CA GLY A 20 0.83 -23.89 28.14
C GLY A 20 1.76 -22.71 27.96
N GLY A 21 2.33 -22.58 26.76
CA GLY A 21 2.90 -21.35 26.24
C GLY A 21 2.00 -20.86 25.11
N ALA A 22 1.26 -19.78 25.37
CA ALA A 22 0.43 -19.12 24.37
C ALA A 22 1.30 -18.61 23.22
N ALA A 23 1.26 -19.32 22.09
CA ALA A 23 1.70 -18.78 20.82
C ALA A 23 0.68 -17.73 20.39
N ALA A 24 1.10 -16.47 20.40
CA ALA A 24 0.33 -15.37 19.85
C ALA A 24 0.09 -15.64 18.36
N ASP A 25 -1.17 -15.90 18.03
CA ASP A 25 -1.67 -16.10 16.69
C ASP A 25 -1.60 -14.76 15.91
N ASN A 26 -0.54 -14.60 15.12
CA ASN A 26 -0.41 -13.53 14.13
C ASN A 26 -1.00 -13.95 12.76
N GLY A 27 -1.90 -14.93 12.72
CA GLY A 27 -2.55 -15.42 11.50
C GLY A 27 -3.73 -14.57 11.01
N ASP A 28 -4.28 -13.70 11.86
CA ASP A 28 -5.58 -13.04 11.59
C ASP A 28 -5.51 -11.68 10.87
N LEU A 29 -4.35 -11.01 10.87
CA LEU A 29 -4.26 -9.62 10.36
C LEU A 29 -4.50 -9.52 8.84
N TRP A 30 -4.15 -10.57 8.10
CA TRP A 30 -4.23 -10.65 6.63
C TRP A 30 -5.21 -11.75 6.16
N GLY A 31 -5.97 -12.35 7.08
CA GLY A 31 -6.94 -13.41 6.79
C GLY A 31 -8.34 -12.91 6.42
N SER A 32 -8.64 -11.63 6.67
CA SER A 32 -9.95 -11.02 6.42
C SER A 32 -10.05 -10.39 5.03
N ASP A 33 -11.25 -10.43 4.45
CA ASP A 33 -11.54 -9.83 3.15
C ASP A 33 -11.36 -8.30 3.20
N MET A 34 -10.44 -7.76 2.42
CA MET A 34 -10.11 -6.33 2.43
C MET A 34 -11.21 -5.47 1.80
N TYR A 35 -11.95 -6.02 0.83
CA TYR A 35 -12.97 -5.31 0.05
C TYR A 35 -14.31 -6.08 0.05
N PRO A 36 -14.97 -6.18 1.22
CA PRO A 36 -16.15 -7.03 1.39
C PRO A 36 -17.35 -6.63 0.51
N GLU A 37 -17.51 -5.34 0.19
CA GLU A 37 -18.62 -4.88 -0.66
C GLU A 37 -18.58 -5.48 -2.08
N ARG A 38 -17.40 -5.74 -2.63
CA ARG A 38 -17.22 -6.32 -3.97
C ARG A 38 -17.76 -7.73 -4.09
N ARG A 39 -17.77 -8.48 -2.99
CA ARG A 39 -18.29 -9.85 -2.92
C ARG A 39 -19.75 -9.91 -2.50
N GLY A 40 -20.45 -8.77 -2.50
CA GLY A 40 -21.86 -8.67 -2.12
C GLY A 40 -22.10 -8.82 -0.62
N ALA A 41 -21.07 -8.71 0.22
CA ALA A 41 -21.25 -8.76 1.66
C ALA A 41 -22.00 -7.51 2.13
N LYS A 42 -23.18 -7.70 2.71
CA LYS A 42 -23.95 -6.62 3.33
C LYS A 42 -23.41 -6.36 4.73
N LEU A 43 -23.18 -5.08 5.05
CA LEU A 43 -22.70 -4.66 6.36
C LEU A 43 -23.64 -5.18 7.47
N LYS A 44 -23.13 -6.03 8.38
CA LYS A 44 -23.91 -6.52 9.52
C LYS A 44 -24.15 -5.36 10.49
N ARG A 45 -25.42 -4.95 10.64
CA ARG A 45 -25.82 -3.83 11.49
C ARG A 45 -25.70 -4.21 12.96
N ASN A 46 -24.77 -3.58 13.69
CA ASN A 46 -24.62 -3.75 15.13
C ASN A 46 -25.36 -2.61 15.86
N TRP A 47 -26.40 -2.97 16.60
CA TRP A 47 -27.32 -2.03 17.23
C TRP A 47 -26.64 -1.08 18.23
N TRP A 48 -25.66 -1.57 19.00
CA TRP A 48 -24.86 -0.75 19.91
C TRP A 48 -24.03 0.30 19.16
N LYS A 49 -23.39 -0.09 18.06
CA LYS A 49 -22.58 0.82 17.24
C LYS A 49 -23.44 1.86 16.53
N TRP A 50 -24.65 1.48 16.12
CA TRP A 50 -25.62 2.41 15.55
C TRP A 50 -26.13 3.44 16.57
N LEU A 51 -26.46 3.00 17.79
CA LEU A 51 -26.92 3.88 18.88
C LEU A 51 -25.87 4.92 19.30
N ILE A 52 -24.59 4.56 19.30
CA ILE A 52 -23.49 5.50 19.60
C ILE A 52 -23.04 6.32 18.35
N GLY A 53 -23.72 6.16 17.21
CA GLY A 53 -23.42 6.89 15.97
C GLY A 53 -22.14 6.45 15.25
N ALA A 54 -21.58 5.29 15.61
CA ALA A 54 -20.40 4.69 14.98
C ALA A 54 -20.74 3.83 13.74
N GLN A 55 -22.01 3.54 13.49
CA GLN A 55 -22.52 2.83 12.30
C GLN A 55 -23.79 3.54 11.81
N GLY A 56 -24.06 3.54 10.49
CA GLY A 56 -25.19 4.30 9.91
C GLY A 56 -24.80 5.62 9.22
N ARG A 57 -23.50 5.93 9.10
CA ARG A 57 -22.97 7.10 8.39
C ARG A 57 -22.45 6.77 6.99
N GLU A 58 -22.65 5.55 6.52
CA GLU A 58 -22.00 5.03 5.31
C GLU A 58 -22.35 5.84 4.06
N SER A 59 -23.58 6.36 3.94
CA SER A 59 -23.95 7.25 2.84
C SER A 59 -23.26 8.62 2.93
N ILE A 60 -23.07 9.15 4.13
CA ILE A 60 -22.38 10.43 4.37
C ILE A 60 -20.88 10.27 4.08
N ASP A 61 -20.28 9.19 4.59
CA ASP A 61 -18.86 8.87 4.38
C ASP A 61 -18.58 8.61 2.89
N LYS A 62 -19.50 7.93 2.19
CA LYS A 62 -19.43 7.75 0.74
C LYS A 62 -19.47 9.09 0.00
N ASN A 63 -20.46 9.94 0.27
CA ASN A 63 -20.56 11.25 -0.36
C ASN A 63 -19.33 12.13 -0.09
N LYS A 64 -18.79 12.07 1.13
CA LYS A 64 -17.56 12.79 1.50
C LYS A 64 -16.34 12.25 0.77
N CYS A 65 -16.24 10.92 0.62
CA CYS A 65 -15.20 10.27 -0.16
C CYS A 65 -15.28 10.72 -1.63
N GLU A 66 -16.45 10.66 -2.25
CA GLU A 66 -16.68 11.06 -3.65
C GLU A 66 -16.38 12.55 -3.87
N ASP A 67 -16.79 13.43 -2.94
CA ASP A 67 -16.45 14.86 -3.00
C ASP A 67 -14.92 15.10 -2.88
N ASN A 68 -14.24 14.39 -1.98
CA ASN A 68 -12.78 14.47 -1.87
C ASN A 68 -12.09 13.98 -3.15
N VAL A 69 -12.57 12.87 -3.74
CA VAL A 69 -12.06 12.34 -5.01
C VAL A 69 -12.23 13.38 -6.11
N TYR A 70 -13.43 13.95 -6.24
CA TYR A 70 -13.72 15.00 -7.21
C TYR A 70 -12.83 16.23 -7.03
N ARG A 71 -12.64 16.70 -5.79
CA ARG A 71 -11.73 17.81 -5.48
C ARG A 71 -10.29 17.48 -5.85
N CYS A 72 -9.82 16.27 -5.54
CA CYS A 72 -8.48 15.83 -5.89
C CYS A 72 -8.27 15.85 -7.41
N ILE A 73 -9.21 15.29 -8.17
CA ILE A 73 -9.14 15.25 -9.64
C ILE A 73 -9.18 16.66 -10.24
N LYS A 74 -10.03 17.55 -9.73
CA LYS A 74 -10.16 18.90 -10.27
C LYS A 74 -9.02 19.83 -9.90
N LYS A 75 -8.51 19.73 -8.67
CA LYS A 75 -7.63 20.76 -8.07
C LYS A 75 -6.20 20.31 -7.83
N SER A 76 -5.93 19.01 -7.66
CA SER A 76 -4.60 18.53 -7.31
C SER A 76 -3.72 18.39 -8.55
N PRO A 77 -2.62 19.17 -8.71
CA PRO A 77 -1.78 19.09 -9.90
C PRO A 77 -1.20 17.69 -10.12
N ILE A 78 -0.86 16.98 -9.04
CA ILE A 78 -0.29 15.64 -9.16
C ILE A 78 -1.30 14.60 -9.65
N ILE A 79 -2.58 14.74 -9.28
CA ILE A 79 -3.63 13.83 -9.76
C ILE A 79 -3.97 14.12 -11.22
N LYS A 80 -4.01 15.41 -11.59
CA LYS A 80 -4.17 15.80 -13.00
C LYS A 80 -3.02 15.27 -13.87
N LEU A 81 -1.79 15.28 -13.36
CA LEU A 81 -0.63 14.69 -14.05
C LEU A 81 -0.84 13.19 -14.27
N MET A 82 -1.25 12.44 -13.25
CA MET A 82 -1.52 11.01 -13.39
C MET A 82 -2.63 10.73 -14.42
N MET A 83 -3.70 11.53 -14.43
CA MET A 83 -4.77 11.39 -15.43
C MET A 83 -4.27 11.63 -16.85
N GLY A 84 -3.47 12.68 -17.07
CA GLY A 84 -2.87 12.96 -18.37
C GLY A 84 -1.89 11.86 -18.82
N ALA A 85 -1.06 11.36 -17.90
CA ALA A 85 -0.13 10.27 -18.16
C ALA A 85 -0.85 8.97 -18.56
N LEU A 86 -1.90 8.59 -17.82
CA LEU A 86 -2.71 7.42 -18.12
C LEU A 86 -3.46 7.54 -19.44
N LYS A 87 -4.06 8.71 -19.72
CA LYS A 87 -4.70 8.98 -21.01
C LYS A 87 -3.71 8.83 -22.17
N SER A 88 -2.53 9.43 -22.05
CA SER A 88 -1.49 9.41 -23.09
C SER A 88 -0.87 8.03 -23.27
N SER A 89 -0.98 7.17 -22.25
CA SER A 89 -0.57 5.75 -22.28
C SER A 89 -1.66 4.81 -22.82
N GLY A 90 -2.83 5.33 -23.22
CA GLY A 90 -3.94 4.52 -23.74
C GLY A 90 -4.84 3.89 -22.68
N CYS A 91 -4.70 4.29 -21.41
CA CYS A 91 -5.49 3.81 -20.27
C CYS A 91 -6.24 4.97 -19.60
N GLU A 92 -6.99 5.73 -20.41
CA GLU A 92 -7.78 6.86 -19.93
C GLU A 92 -8.76 6.45 -18.81
N ILE A 93 -8.75 7.22 -17.72
CA ILE A 93 -9.63 7.02 -16.56
C ILE A 93 -10.96 7.74 -16.78
N ASP A 94 -12.03 6.98 -16.93
CA ASP A 94 -13.38 7.41 -16.55
C ASP A 94 -13.58 7.30 -15.02
N ILE A 95 -13.75 8.44 -14.36
CA ILE A 95 -13.91 8.56 -12.90
C ILE A 95 -15.07 7.69 -12.37
N ARG A 96 -16.18 7.59 -13.12
CA ARG A 96 -17.37 6.84 -12.67
C ARG A 96 -17.17 5.33 -12.79
N ARG A 97 -16.29 4.88 -13.67
CA ARG A 97 -16.03 3.45 -13.93
C ARG A 97 -14.82 2.94 -13.16
N HIS A 98 -13.76 3.74 -13.07
CA HIS A 98 -12.45 3.31 -12.58
C HIS A 98 -12.15 3.77 -11.15
N ILE A 99 -13.01 4.58 -10.50
CA ILE A 99 -12.84 4.97 -9.10
C ILE A 99 -14.13 4.67 -8.33
N SER A 100 -14.00 4.00 -7.18
CA SER A 100 -15.11 3.61 -6.32
C SER A 100 -14.83 3.94 -4.85
N CYS A 101 -15.81 4.49 -4.15
CA CYS A 101 -15.77 4.66 -2.70
C CYS A 101 -16.57 3.52 -2.04
N GLU A 102 -15.87 2.69 -1.25
CA GLU A 102 -16.41 1.45 -0.67
C GLU A 102 -16.05 1.35 0.82
N VAL A 103 -16.82 0.60 1.60
CA VAL A 103 -16.39 0.20 2.95
C VAL A 103 -15.40 -0.95 2.84
N CYS A 104 -14.21 -0.74 3.40
CA CYS A 104 -13.13 -1.71 3.44
C CYS A 104 -12.82 -2.17 4.87
N ASN A 105 -11.89 -3.13 4.98
CA ASN A 105 -11.21 -3.39 6.24
C ASN A 105 -10.53 -2.10 6.78
N PRO A 106 -10.67 -1.76 8.08
CA PRO A 106 -10.09 -0.54 8.66
C PRO A 106 -8.55 -0.42 8.57
N ILE A 107 -7.84 -1.51 8.28
CA ILE A 107 -6.37 -1.53 8.16
C ILE A 107 -5.91 -0.94 6.83
N VAL A 108 -6.77 -0.94 5.80
CA VAL A 108 -6.46 -0.42 4.46
C VAL A 108 -7.16 0.92 4.20
N THR A 109 -6.55 1.72 3.32
CA THR A 109 -7.06 3.03 2.91
C THR A 109 -7.56 3.05 1.46
N GLY A 110 -7.17 2.06 0.66
CA GLY A 110 -7.59 1.89 -0.72
C GLY A 110 -6.94 0.65 -1.35
N GLY A 111 -7.06 0.51 -2.66
CA GLY A 111 -6.36 -0.49 -3.46
C GLY A 111 -6.67 -0.37 -4.95
N TYR A 112 -5.80 -0.95 -5.77
CA TYR A 112 -6.02 -1.12 -7.20
C TYR A 112 -6.37 -2.57 -7.52
N ASP A 113 -7.50 -2.75 -8.19
CA ASP A 113 -7.96 -4.04 -8.69
C ASP A 113 -7.71 -4.11 -10.19
N SER A 114 -6.73 -4.93 -10.58
CA SER A 114 -6.35 -5.14 -11.98
C SER A 114 -7.37 -5.93 -12.79
N GLU A 115 -8.23 -6.73 -12.16
CA GLU A 115 -9.26 -7.52 -12.86
C GLU A 115 -10.38 -6.62 -13.36
N PHE A 116 -10.85 -5.70 -12.50
CA PHE A 116 -11.89 -4.74 -12.86
C PHE A 116 -11.34 -3.40 -13.38
N ASN A 117 -10.02 -3.23 -13.40
CA ASN A 117 -9.30 -2.00 -13.65
C ASN A 117 -9.88 -0.84 -12.81
N GLN A 118 -9.93 -1.00 -11.49
CA GLN A 118 -10.62 -0.04 -10.61
C GLN A 118 -9.82 0.28 -9.36
N ILE A 119 -9.70 1.58 -9.08
CA ILE A 119 -9.20 2.11 -7.82
C ILE A 119 -10.36 2.14 -6.83
N VAL A 120 -10.18 1.52 -5.67
CA VAL A 120 -11.08 1.64 -4.53
C VAL A 120 -10.47 2.53 -3.46
N VAL A 121 -11.25 3.49 -3.00
CA VAL A 121 -10.94 4.39 -1.89
C VAL A 121 -11.81 3.99 -0.72
N CYS A 122 -11.19 3.61 0.40
CA CYS A 122 -11.91 3.09 1.55
C CYS A 122 -12.55 4.23 2.35
N GLN A 123 -13.86 4.42 2.19
CA GLN A 123 -14.58 5.59 2.72
C GLN A 123 -14.52 5.68 4.25
N ASN A 124 -14.41 4.54 4.94
CA ASN A 124 -14.31 4.43 6.39
C ASN A 124 -12.91 4.75 6.93
N SER A 125 -11.89 4.76 6.08
CA SER A 125 -10.48 4.98 6.47
C SER A 125 -9.92 6.29 5.90
N ALA A 126 -10.19 6.59 4.63
CA ALA A 126 -9.69 7.76 3.90
C ALA A 126 -10.63 8.97 4.04
N SER A 127 -10.72 9.53 5.25
CA SER A 127 -11.72 10.53 5.61
C SER A 127 -11.38 12.00 5.25
N SER A 128 -10.18 12.27 4.72
CA SER A 128 -9.68 13.62 4.40
C SER A 128 -9.20 13.72 2.95
N GLU A 129 -9.29 14.92 2.35
CA GLU A 129 -8.80 15.19 0.99
C GLU A 129 -7.33 14.79 0.82
N SER A 130 -6.46 15.05 1.82
CA SER A 130 -5.05 14.68 1.72
C SER A 130 -4.82 13.17 1.75
N MET A 131 -5.63 12.41 2.51
CA MET A 131 -5.56 10.95 2.50
C MET A 131 -6.06 10.40 1.17
N VAL A 132 -7.22 10.87 0.70
CA VAL A 132 -7.77 10.48 -0.61
C VAL A 132 -6.79 10.76 -1.74
N ARG A 133 -6.15 11.94 -1.74
CA ARG A 133 -5.08 12.26 -2.70
C ARG A 133 -3.90 11.28 -2.64
N GLY A 134 -3.49 10.88 -1.43
CA GLY A 134 -2.41 9.92 -1.24
C GLY A 134 -2.77 8.54 -1.79
N VAL A 135 -3.98 8.07 -1.49
CA VAL A 135 -4.54 6.82 -2.03
C VAL A 135 -4.61 6.89 -3.55
N LEU A 136 -5.28 7.90 -4.11
CA LEU A 136 -5.41 8.05 -5.56
C LEU A 136 -4.04 8.07 -6.25
N LEU A 137 -3.07 8.81 -5.71
CA LEU A 137 -1.72 8.85 -6.29
C LEU A 137 -1.05 7.47 -6.24
N HIS A 138 -1.14 6.76 -5.12
CA HIS A 138 -0.57 5.42 -4.95
C HIS A 138 -1.21 4.41 -5.92
N GLU A 139 -2.53 4.35 -5.96
CA GLU A 139 -3.25 3.39 -6.81
C GLU A 139 -3.17 3.74 -8.31
N MET A 140 -3.07 5.03 -8.67
CA MET A 140 -2.82 5.44 -10.06
C MET A 140 -1.43 5.04 -10.54
N ILE A 141 -0.43 4.92 -9.66
CA ILE A 141 0.88 4.33 -10.02
C ILE A 141 0.70 2.84 -10.37
N HIS A 142 -0.01 2.08 -9.54
CA HIS A 142 -0.29 0.66 -9.85
C HIS A 142 -1.06 0.50 -11.16
N MET A 143 -2.07 1.36 -11.41
CA MET A 143 -2.82 1.37 -12.67
C MET A 143 -1.92 1.71 -13.86
N PHE A 144 -1.02 2.71 -13.72
CA PHE A 144 -0.06 3.08 -14.76
C PHE A 144 0.92 1.94 -15.05
N ASP A 145 1.43 1.29 -14.01
CA ASP A 145 2.36 0.17 -14.12
C ASP A 145 1.72 -1.01 -14.84
N TYR A 146 0.47 -1.32 -14.49
CA TYR A 146 -0.32 -2.38 -15.12
C TYR A 146 -0.63 -2.08 -16.59
N CYS A 147 -0.90 -0.81 -16.92
CA CYS A 147 -1.19 -0.37 -18.29
C CYS A 147 0.05 -0.42 -19.20
N GLN A 148 1.17 0.13 -18.75
CA GLN A 148 2.36 0.31 -19.58
C GLN A 148 3.24 -0.94 -19.65
N ASN A 149 3.14 -1.83 -18.66
CA ASN A 149 4.01 -2.99 -18.55
C ASN A 149 3.23 -4.30 -18.62
N LYS A 150 3.90 -5.39 -19.00
CA LYS A 150 3.39 -6.75 -18.85
C LYS A 150 3.49 -7.19 -17.39
N LEU A 151 2.77 -6.50 -16.51
CA LEU A 151 2.78 -6.73 -15.07
C LEU A 151 2.04 -8.03 -14.75
N ASP A 152 2.68 -8.89 -13.96
CA ASP A 152 2.09 -10.13 -13.45
C ASP A 152 2.16 -10.06 -11.94
N VAL A 153 1.04 -9.75 -11.28
CA VAL A 153 0.97 -9.61 -9.83
C VAL A 153 1.24 -10.92 -9.08
N LYS A 154 1.19 -12.07 -9.77
CA LYS A 154 1.57 -13.37 -9.20
C LYS A 154 3.09 -13.58 -9.20
N ASN A 155 3.83 -12.80 -9.97
CA ASN A 155 5.28 -12.76 -9.88
C ASN A 155 5.67 -11.78 -8.76
N ILE A 156 6.33 -12.31 -7.73
CA ILE A 156 6.72 -11.52 -6.54
C ILE A 156 7.65 -10.35 -6.90
N ASP A 157 8.49 -10.48 -7.92
CA ASP A 157 9.42 -9.41 -8.33
C ASP A 157 8.67 -8.29 -9.06
N HIS A 158 7.64 -8.63 -9.84
CA HIS A 158 6.76 -7.67 -10.49
C HIS A 158 5.94 -6.90 -9.44
N LEU A 159 5.35 -7.61 -8.48
CA LEU A 159 4.64 -6.98 -7.37
C LEU A 159 5.57 -6.08 -6.55
N ALA A 160 6.73 -6.60 -6.13
CA ALA A 160 7.71 -5.82 -5.38
C ALA A 160 8.10 -4.53 -6.11
N CYS A 161 8.30 -4.60 -7.43
CA CYS A 161 8.67 -3.44 -8.23
C CYS A 161 7.59 -2.35 -8.24
N THR A 162 6.31 -2.71 -8.47
CA THR A 162 5.22 -1.73 -8.50
C THR A 162 4.98 -1.13 -7.10
N GLU A 163 5.11 -1.94 -6.05
CA GLU A 163 5.03 -1.46 -4.65
C GLU A 163 6.16 -0.50 -4.28
N ILE A 164 7.39 -0.77 -4.77
CA ILE A 164 8.53 0.16 -4.61
C ILE A 164 8.22 1.49 -5.30
N ARG A 165 7.73 1.47 -6.55
CA ARG A 165 7.39 2.70 -7.28
C ARG A 165 6.27 3.48 -6.60
N ALA A 166 5.19 2.81 -6.21
CA ALA A 166 4.05 3.43 -5.54
C ALA A 166 4.43 3.98 -4.15
N ALA A 167 5.28 3.29 -3.39
CA ALA A 167 5.81 3.81 -2.12
C ALA A 167 6.78 4.99 -2.32
N ASN A 168 7.63 4.94 -3.33
CA ASN A 168 8.60 5.98 -3.67
C ASN A 168 7.91 7.29 -4.09
N LEU A 169 6.93 7.19 -5.00
CA LEU A 169 6.30 8.34 -5.65
C LEU A 169 5.10 8.90 -4.89
N ALA A 170 4.39 8.07 -4.10
CA ALA A 170 3.26 8.51 -3.30
C ALA A 170 3.63 8.64 -1.81
N HIS A 171 3.86 7.53 -1.09
CA HIS A 171 3.86 7.53 0.37
C HIS A 171 5.12 8.15 1.01
N CYS A 172 6.31 7.83 0.52
CA CYS A 172 7.58 8.27 1.09
C CYS A 172 8.06 9.61 0.52
N SER A 173 7.49 10.05 -0.61
CA SER A 173 7.76 11.36 -1.21
C SER A 173 7.48 12.52 -0.23
N PHE A 174 6.45 12.40 0.63
CA PHE A 174 6.04 13.46 1.58
C PHE A 174 6.93 13.63 2.82
N MET A 175 8.04 12.90 2.96
CA MET A 175 8.91 13.05 4.12
C MET A 175 9.58 14.43 4.13
N SER A 176 9.32 15.20 5.18
CA SER A 176 10.05 16.44 5.44
C SER A 176 11.48 16.10 5.83
N SER A 177 12.44 16.55 5.03
CA SER A 177 13.89 16.40 5.30
C SER A 177 14.37 17.16 6.55
N PHE A 178 13.48 17.82 7.31
CA PHE A 178 13.83 18.67 8.45
C PHE A 178 13.55 18.09 9.85
N VAL A 179 13.00 16.87 9.98
CA VAL A 179 12.49 16.39 11.29
C VAL A 179 13.54 15.68 12.17
N GLN A 180 14.82 15.61 11.78
CA GLN A 180 15.80 14.85 12.56
C GLN A 180 17.13 15.55 12.89
N GLY A 181 17.26 16.87 12.75
CA GLY A 181 18.37 17.63 13.35
C GLY A 181 19.80 17.34 12.85
N ASP A 182 20.05 16.22 12.18
CA ASP A 182 21.34 15.84 11.62
C ASP A 182 21.37 16.19 10.14
N SER A 183 21.98 17.34 9.86
CA SER A 183 22.22 17.87 8.54
C SER A 183 23.28 17.01 7.83
N SER A 184 22.85 15.88 7.27
CA SER A 184 23.63 15.15 6.29
C SER A 184 22.71 14.63 5.20
N PHE A 185 22.92 15.11 3.97
CA PHE A 185 22.25 14.62 2.75
C PHE A 185 22.28 13.08 2.64
N ILE A 186 23.30 12.45 3.24
CA ILE A 186 23.46 11.00 3.36
C ILE A 186 22.29 10.35 4.14
N ASN A 187 21.84 10.97 5.24
CA ASN A 187 20.78 10.41 6.09
C ASN A 187 19.39 10.54 5.44
N VAL A 188 19.12 11.63 4.72
CA VAL A 188 17.82 11.83 4.05
C VAL A 188 17.57 10.79 2.96
N LYS A 189 18.59 10.52 2.13
CA LYS A 189 18.49 9.51 1.07
C LYS A 189 18.30 8.11 1.64
N ALA A 190 19.11 7.74 2.63
CA ALA A 190 19.01 6.45 3.30
C ALA A 190 17.65 6.29 4.01
N THR A 191 17.19 7.33 4.71
CA THR A 191 15.87 7.35 5.37
C THR A 191 14.74 7.14 4.37
N HIS A 192 14.78 7.81 3.22
CA HIS A 192 13.77 7.62 2.18
C HIS A 192 13.81 6.20 1.61
N GLN A 193 14.99 5.66 1.31
CA GLN A 193 15.12 4.28 0.84
C GLN A 193 14.56 3.27 1.84
N ASN A 194 14.85 3.46 3.14
CA ASN A 194 14.31 2.62 4.21
C ASN A 194 12.78 2.73 4.31
N CYS A 195 12.22 3.93 4.15
CA CYS A 195 10.76 4.11 4.07
C CYS A 195 10.16 3.30 2.93
N VAL A 196 10.74 3.37 1.72
CA VAL A 196 10.24 2.68 0.53
C VAL A 196 10.34 1.17 0.70
N LYS A 197 11.50 0.64 1.12
CA LYS A 197 11.70 -0.80 1.36
C LYS A 197 10.68 -1.33 2.37
N ARG A 198 10.52 -0.64 3.51
CA ARG A 198 9.57 -1.05 4.54
C ARG A 198 8.13 -1.07 4.04
N LYS A 199 7.70 -0.02 3.32
CA LYS A 199 6.33 0.07 2.80
C LYS A 199 6.05 -1.00 1.76
N ALA A 200 6.95 -1.17 0.79
CA ALA A 200 6.79 -2.17 -0.25
C ALA A 200 6.81 -3.61 0.30
N LYS A 201 7.69 -3.90 1.29
CA LYS A 201 7.69 -5.19 1.98
C LYS A 201 6.34 -5.51 2.62
N MET A 202 5.76 -4.56 3.36
CA MET A 202 4.45 -4.78 4.00
C MET A 202 3.36 -5.12 2.98
N SER A 203 3.33 -4.41 1.84
CA SER A 203 2.38 -4.72 0.76
C SER A 203 2.61 -6.10 0.13
N VAL A 204 3.87 -6.46 -0.14
CA VAL A 204 4.21 -7.78 -0.70
C VAL A 204 3.77 -8.91 0.24
N MET A 205 4.06 -8.78 1.53
CA MET A 205 3.65 -9.76 2.55
C MET A 205 2.12 -9.87 2.66
N ALA A 206 1.41 -8.73 2.55
CA ALA A 206 -0.04 -8.69 2.58
C ALA A 206 -0.69 -9.48 1.43
N VAL A 207 -0.13 -9.35 0.22
CA VAL A 207 -0.70 -9.96 -0.99
C VAL A 207 -0.29 -11.42 -1.17
N HIS A 208 1.00 -11.74 -1.02
CA HIS A 208 1.53 -13.08 -1.30
C HIS A 208 1.58 -14.01 -0.08
N LYS A 209 1.36 -13.49 1.14
CA LYS A 209 1.45 -14.26 2.39
C LYS A 209 2.78 -15.01 2.54
N VAL A 210 3.87 -14.37 2.13
CA VAL A 210 5.24 -14.88 2.20
C VAL A 210 5.92 -14.47 3.51
N SER A 211 7.02 -15.16 3.86
CA SER A 211 7.85 -14.76 4.99
C SER A 211 8.55 -13.42 4.74
N GLU A 212 9.00 -12.80 5.83
CA GLU A 212 9.70 -11.51 5.78
C GLU A 212 10.98 -11.60 4.93
N GLU A 213 11.72 -12.70 5.04
CA GLU A 213 12.98 -12.94 4.32
C GLU A 213 12.76 -13.06 2.81
N VAL A 214 11.68 -13.73 2.39
CA VAL A 214 11.31 -13.87 0.98
C VAL A 214 10.91 -12.51 0.40
N ALA A 215 10.15 -11.73 1.15
CA ALA A 215 9.77 -10.39 0.74
C ALA A 215 10.98 -9.45 0.64
N ASP A 216 11.87 -9.45 1.64
CA ASP A 216 13.10 -8.65 1.61
C ASP A 216 13.99 -9.04 0.42
N ALA A 217 14.17 -10.33 0.17
CA ALA A 217 14.95 -10.80 -0.98
C ALA A 217 14.35 -10.32 -2.32
N ALA A 218 13.01 -10.33 -2.48
CA ALA A 218 12.35 -9.81 -3.68
C ALA A 218 12.54 -8.30 -3.83
N ILE A 219 12.38 -7.55 -2.73
CA ILE A 219 12.62 -6.10 -2.71
C ILE A 219 14.05 -5.80 -3.15
N GLU A 220 15.07 -6.41 -2.55
CA GLU A 220 16.47 -6.13 -2.88
C GLU A 220 16.82 -6.47 -4.34
N ARG A 221 16.26 -7.56 -4.91
CA ARG A 221 16.49 -7.93 -6.33
C ARG A 221 16.11 -6.82 -7.29
N VAL A 222 14.98 -6.14 -7.05
CA VAL A 222 14.43 -5.15 -7.99
C VAL A 222 14.63 -3.70 -7.55
N PHE A 223 15.08 -3.47 -6.30
CA PHE A 223 15.10 -2.15 -5.66
C PHE A 223 15.78 -1.08 -6.51
N THR A 224 17.02 -1.32 -6.94
CA THR A 224 17.80 -0.31 -7.67
C THR A 224 17.11 0.14 -8.96
N LYS A 225 16.48 -0.79 -9.70
CA LYS A 225 15.75 -0.46 -10.92
C LYS A 225 14.49 0.34 -10.59
N CYS A 226 13.62 -0.22 -9.74
CA CYS A 226 12.29 0.32 -9.50
C CYS A 226 12.30 1.59 -8.64
N TYR A 227 13.30 1.77 -7.77
CA TYR A 227 13.47 2.98 -6.96
C TYR A 227 13.95 4.20 -7.78
N ASN A 228 14.72 3.95 -8.85
CA ASN A 228 15.25 4.99 -9.72
C ASN A 228 14.31 5.32 -10.88
N ASP A 229 13.32 4.47 -11.14
CA ASP A 229 12.20 4.79 -12.02
C ASP A 229 11.26 5.80 -11.34
N LEU A 230 11.10 6.95 -11.99
CA LEU A 230 10.27 8.05 -11.50
C LEU A 230 9.07 8.34 -12.41
N GLU A 231 8.88 7.56 -13.47
CA GLU A 231 7.71 7.70 -14.34
C GLU A 231 6.43 7.35 -13.56
N PRO A 232 5.30 8.05 -13.78
CA PRO A 232 5.10 9.17 -14.72
C PRO A 232 5.35 10.57 -14.12
N ILE A 233 5.74 10.68 -12.85
CA ILE A 233 5.86 11.97 -12.17
C ILE A 233 7.15 12.72 -12.52
N GLY A 234 8.22 11.97 -12.81
CA GLY A 234 9.56 12.49 -13.10
C GLY A 234 10.35 12.96 -11.87
N ARG A 235 9.73 12.95 -10.66
CA ARG A 235 10.38 13.40 -9.42
C ARG A 235 9.71 12.86 -8.16
N ARG A 236 10.48 12.87 -7.07
CA ARG A 236 9.97 12.64 -5.71
C ARG A 236 9.44 13.95 -5.15
N ILE A 237 8.18 13.95 -4.69
CA ILE A 237 7.43 15.17 -4.35
C ILE A 237 7.61 15.55 -2.89
N ARG A 238 8.35 16.63 -2.59
CA ARG A 238 8.53 17.05 -1.20
C ARG A 238 7.28 17.73 -0.65
N ARG A 239 6.98 17.47 0.63
CA ARG A 239 5.87 18.13 1.34
C ARG A 239 6.12 19.65 1.44
N ASN A 240 5.04 20.43 1.32
CA ASN A 240 5.06 21.90 1.39
C ASN A 240 6.01 22.55 0.36
N SER A 241 6.13 21.96 -0.83
CA SER A 241 6.95 22.47 -1.93
C SER A 241 6.11 22.76 -3.17
N LEU A 242 6.73 23.38 -4.18
CA LEU A 242 6.16 23.56 -5.52
C LEU A 242 6.39 22.33 -6.43
N ASP A 243 6.84 21.20 -5.88
CA ASP A 243 7.21 20.05 -6.69
C ASP A 243 5.99 19.47 -7.46
N MET A 244 4.78 19.49 -6.90
CA MET A 244 3.55 19.04 -7.59
C MET A 244 3.15 19.90 -8.79
N PRO A 245 2.93 21.22 -8.65
CA PRO A 245 2.59 22.05 -9.80
C PRO A 245 3.72 22.05 -10.83
N ARG A 246 4.98 21.93 -10.41
CA ARG A 246 6.10 21.82 -11.33
C ARG A 246 6.11 20.50 -12.09
N ALA A 247 5.86 19.36 -11.42
CA ALA A 247 5.71 18.07 -12.10
C ALA A 247 4.55 18.09 -13.11
N TYR A 248 3.42 18.69 -12.74
CA TYR A 248 2.29 18.89 -13.67
C TYR A 248 2.70 19.75 -14.87
N ALA A 249 3.37 20.88 -14.65
CA ALA A 249 3.83 21.74 -15.74
C ALA A 249 4.79 21.03 -16.70
N GLU A 250 5.63 20.12 -16.18
CA GLU A 250 6.61 19.35 -16.95
C GLU A 250 6.04 18.09 -17.63
N GLY A 251 4.78 17.72 -17.38
CA GLY A 251 4.19 16.50 -17.95
C GLY A 251 4.26 16.42 -19.49
N HIS A 252 4.19 17.57 -20.17
CA HIS A 252 4.35 17.65 -21.62
C HIS A 252 5.73 17.18 -22.11
N LEU A 253 6.79 17.27 -21.28
CA LEU A 253 8.13 16.78 -21.60
C LEU A 253 8.17 15.25 -21.70
N TYR A 254 7.21 14.57 -21.06
CA TYR A 254 7.00 13.12 -21.15
C TYR A 254 5.99 12.75 -22.25
N GLY A 255 5.53 13.71 -23.04
CA GLY A 255 4.53 13.49 -24.08
C GLY A 255 3.09 13.38 -23.57
N TYR A 256 2.82 13.81 -22.33
CA TYR A 256 1.46 13.75 -21.79
C TYR A 256 0.59 14.91 -22.27
N GLU A 257 -0.63 14.59 -22.67
CA GLU A 257 -1.71 15.56 -22.89
C GLU A 257 -2.35 15.93 -21.55
N MET A 258 -2.31 17.22 -21.18
CA MET A 258 -2.59 17.72 -19.82
C MET A 258 -3.86 18.56 -19.66
#